data_AF-S7N1D2-F1
#
_entry.id   AF-S7N1D2-F1
#
_cell.length_a   1.000
_cell.length_b   1.000
_cell.length_c   1.000
_cell.angle_alpha   90.00
_cell.angle_beta   90.00
_cell.angle_gamma   90.00
#
_symmetry.space_group_name_H-M   'P 1'
#
loop_
_entity.id
_entity.type
_entity.pdbx_description
1 polymer ?
#
loop_
_entity_poly.entity_id
_entity_poly.type
_entity_poly.pdbx_seq_one_letter_code
_entity_poly.pdbx_strand_id
1 'polypeptide(L)'
;MAGQRLLFFTAVALQLLGGAGGSQQALRNRGAAAACRLDTKESESWGALLSGERLDTWICSLLGSLLVGLSGVFPLLVIPLEMGASLRSEAGARRLKQLLSFALGGLLGNVFLHLLPEAWAYTCSSSLGGERQSLQQQQQLGLWVIAGFLTFLALEKMFLDRKEQEETNQAPRKDPAAAAAVLSGGRYVAQPAAEPGLSAVVQSIKVSGYLNLLANTIDNFTHGLAVAASFLVSKKIGLLTTMAILLHEIPHEVGDFAILLRAGFDRWSAAKLQLSTALGGLLGACFAICTQSPKGVEETVAWILPFTSGGFLYIALVNVLPDILEEDDPWHSLQQVLLLCTGIVVMVLFSLLVE
;
A
#
# COMPACT_ATOMS: atom_id res chain seq x y z
N MET A 1 -50.12 20.93 -5.59
CA MET A 1 -50.24 19.47 -5.44
C MET A 1 -49.51 18.96 -4.18
N ALA A 2 -49.85 19.45 -2.99
CA ALA A 2 -49.20 19.04 -1.73
C ALA A 2 -50.19 18.54 -0.66
N GLY A 3 -51.47 18.95 -0.71
CA GLY A 3 -52.47 18.54 0.30
C GLY A 3 -52.97 17.10 0.18
N GLN A 4 -52.97 16.51 -1.01
CA GLN A 4 -53.51 15.16 -1.24
C GLN A 4 -52.56 14.02 -0.82
N ARG A 5 -51.26 14.32 -0.67
CA ARG A 5 -50.26 13.33 -0.22
C ARG A 5 -50.25 13.17 1.30
N LEU A 6 -50.62 14.20 2.07
CA LEU A 6 -50.57 14.15 3.53
C LEU A 6 -51.71 13.31 4.14
N LEU A 7 -52.89 13.29 3.51
CA LEU A 7 -54.03 12.47 3.95
C LEU A 7 -53.85 10.97 3.66
N PHE A 8 -53.05 10.61 2.65
CA PHE A 8 -52.74 9.21 2.34
C PHE A 8 -51.77 8.62 3.38
N PHE A 9 -50.78 9.40 3.83
CA PHE A 9 -49.82 8.94 4.85
C PHE A 9 -50.43 8.82 6.25
N THR A 10 -51.39 9.67 6.63
CA THR A 10 -52.07 9.54 7.93
C THR A 10 -53.07 8.38 7.96
N ALA A 11 -53.72 8.04 6.85
CA ALA A 11 -54.60 6.87 6.76
C ALA A 11 -53.84 5.53 6.82
N VAL A 12 -52.66 5.45 6.19
CA VAL A 12 -51.79 4.26 6.24
C VAL A 12 -51.16 4.07 7.63
N ALA A 13 -50.82 5.16 8.33
CA ALA A 13 -50.31 5.09 9.69
C ALA A 13 -51.36 4.59 10.71
N LEU A 14 -52.64 4.93 10.53
CA LEU A 14 -53.70 4.49 11.44
C LEU A 14 -54.12 3.01 11.23
N GLN A 15 -53.98 2.46 10.01
CA GLN A 15 -54.23 1.03 9.76
C GLN A 15 -53.12 0.12 10.30
N LEU A 16 -51.90 0.62 10.48
CA LEU A 16 -50.79 -0.15 11.07
C LEU A 16 -50.84 -0.24 12.61
N LEU A 17 -51.64 0.59 13.28
CA LEU A 17 -51.79 0.61 14.74
C LEU A 17 -52.99 -0.17 15.28
N GLY A 18 -53.87 -0.71 14.42
CA GLY A 18 -55.12 -1.39 14.82
C GLY A 18 -55.03 -2.90 15.05
N GLY A 19 -53.87 -3.53 14.91
CA GLY A 19 -53.72 -5.00 14.90
C GLY A 19 -53.15 -5.64 16.17
N ALA A 20 -53.08 -4.93 17.30
CA ALA A 20 -52.45 -5.40 18.53
C ALA A 20 -53.49 -5.79 19.59
N GLY A 21 -54.07 -6.98 19.46
CA GLY A 21 -55.06 -7.47 20.42
C GLY A 21 -55.18 -8.98 20.43
N GLY A 22 -54.09 -9.70 20.76
CA GLY A 22 -54.16 -11.15 21.01
C GLY A 22 -52.94 -11.98 20.63
N SER A 23 -51.73 -11.63 21.05
CA SER A 23 -50.54 -12.46 20.72
C SER A 23 -49.39 -12.42 21.73
N GLN A 24 -49.64 -12.06 22.99
CA GLN A 24 -48.56 -11.92 23.99
C GLN A 24 -47.92 -13.27 24.42
N GLN A 25 -48.64 -14.39 24.34
CA GLN A 25 -48.10 -15.72 24.69
C GLN A 25 -47.28 -16.34 23.53
N ALA A 26 -47.66 -16.10 22.27
CA ALA A 26 -46.98 -16.66 21.08
C ALA A 26 -45.71 -15.88 20.70
N LEU A 27 -45.65 -14.58 20.98
CA LEU A 27 -44.47 -13.74 20.77
C LEU A 27 -43.32 -14.06 21.73
N ARG A 28 -43.60 -14.55 22.95
CA ARG A 28 -42.57 -14.92 23.92
C ARG A 28 -41.81 -16.20 23.52
N ASN A 29 -42.52 -17.19 22.97
CA ASN A 29 -41.91 -18.42 22.47
C ASN A 29 -41.20 -18.21 21.11
N ARG A 30 -41.73 -17.34 20.24
CA ARG A 30 -41.02 -16.91 19.01
C ARG A 30 -39.81 -16.05 19.30
N GLY A 31 -39.87 -15.15 20.29
CA GLY A 31 -38.76 -14.32 20.73
C GLY A 31 -37.62 -15.14 21.32
N ALA A 32 -37.92 -16.15 22.15
CA ALA A 32 -36.90 -17.09 22.65
C ALA A 32 -36.31 -17.96 21.54
N ALA A 33 -37.12 -18.46 20.60
CA ALA A 33 -36.63 -19.26 19.47
C ALA A 33 -35.92 -18.44 18.39
N ALA A 34 -36.19 -17.14 18.29
CA ALA A 34 -35.49 -16.20 17.40
C ALA A 34 -34.21 -15.64 18.04
N ALA A 35 -34.21 -15.36 19.35
CA ALA A 35 -33.02 -15.00 20.11
C ALA A 35 -32.04 -16.18 20.17
N CYS A 36 -32.53 -17.40 20.40
CA CYS A 36 -31.70 -18.61 20.34
C CYS A 36 -31.22 -18.89 18.92
N ARG A 37 -32.00 -18.55 17.87
CA ARG A 37 -31.54 -18.62 16.46
C ARG A 37 -30.55 -17.52 16.08
N LEU A 38 -30.64 -16.33 16.65
CA LEU A 38 -29.68 -15.25 16.42
C LEU A 38 -28.38 -15.55 17.16
N ASP A 39 -28.45 -16.01 18.40
CA ASP A 39 -27.31 -16.41 19.22
C ASP A 39 -26.59 -17.63 18.64
N THR A 40 -27.34 -18.63 18.12
CA THR A 40 -26.73 -19.75 17.37
C THR A 40 -26.16 -19.33 16.02
N LYS A 41 -26.79 -18.39 15.29
CA LYS A 41 -26.27 -17.91 14.00
C LYS A 41 -25.06 -16.97 14.15
N GLU A 42 -25.02 -16.17 15.22
CA GLU A 42 -23.83 -15.43 15.62
C GLU A 42 -22.76 -16.39 16.14
N SER A 43 -23.09 -17.36 16.99
CA SER A 43 -22.15 -18.37 17.49
C SER A 43 -21.59 -19.28 16.38
N GLU A 44 -22.39 -19.62 15.37
CA GLU A 44 -21.94 -20.30 14.15
C GLU A 44 -21.10 -19.37 13.27
N SER A 45 -21.42 -18.07 13.19
CA SER A 45 -20.61 -17.07 12.48
C SER A 45 -19.25 -16.86 13.15
N TRP A 46 -19.22 -16.79 14.49
CA TRP A 46 -17.99 -16.72 15.29
C TRP A 46 -17.22 -18.04 15.25
N GLY A 47 -17.91 -19.20 15.31
CA GLY A 47 -17.31 -20.53 15.19
C GLY A 47 -16.73 -20.82 13.81
N ALA A 48 -17.36 -20.31 12.74
CA ALA A 48 -16.84 -20.35 11.37
C ALA A 48 -15.71 -19.32 11.14
N LEU A 49 -15.77 -18.16 11.81
CA LEU A 49 -14.66 -17.18 11.86
C LEU A 49 -13.43 -17.73 12.60
N LEU A 50 -13.63 -18.56 13.62
CA LEU A 50 -12.61 -19.17 14.48
C LEU A 50 -12.26 -20.61 14.09
N SER A 51 -12.67 -21.07 12.90
CA SER A 51 -12.20 -22.35 12.36
C SER A 51 -10.67 -22.34 12.25
N GLY A 52 -10.01 -23.42 12.68
CA GLY A 52 -8.54 -23.46 12.84
C GLY A 52 -7.75 -23.02 11.59
N GLU A 53 -8.24 -23.36 10.40
CA GLU A 53 -7.62 -22.94 9.13
C GLU A 53 -7.78 -21.45 8.83
N ARG A 54 -8.91 -20.85 9.21
CA ARG A 54 -9.13 -19.41 9.05
C ARG A 54 -8.29 -18.62 10.05
N LEU A 55 -8.21 -19.10 11.29
CA LEU A 55 -7.40 -18.48 12.34
C LEU A 55 -5.90 -18.54 12.00
N ASP A 56 -5.43 -19.67 11.47
CA ASP A 56 -4.08 -19.80 10.89
C ASP A 56 -3.82 -18.74 9.81
N THR A 57 -4.78 -18.55 8.89
CA THR A 57 -4.62 -17.60 7.79
C THR A 57 -4.58 -16.15 8.27
N TRP A 58 -5.41 -15.79 9.25
CA TRP A 58 -5.37 -14.48 9.91
C TRP A 58 -4.02 -14.23 10.57
N ILE A 59 -3.54 -15.20 11.36
CA ILE A 59 -2.25 -15.07 12.06
C ILE A 59 -1.11 -14.96 11.04
N CYS A 60 -1.06 -15.83 10.03
CA CYS A 60 -0.02 -15.80 9.01
C CYS A 60 -0.03 -14.48 8.22
N SER A 61 -1.20 -13.96 7.87
CA SER A 61 -1.34 -12.69 7.15
C SER A 61 -0.86 -11.51 8.00
N LEU A 62 -1.29 -11.44 9.26
CA LEU A 62 -0.87 -10.36 10.17
C LEU A 62 0.62 -10.45 10.50
N LEU A 63 1.14 -11.65 10.70
CA LEU A 63 2.56 -11.88 10.95
C LEU A 63 3.40 -11.53 9.72
N GLY A 64 2.99 -11.95 8.52
CA GLY A 64 3.66 -11.62 7.27
C GLY A 64 3.70 -10.11 7.03
N SER A 65 2.57 -9.42 7.16
CA SER A 65 2.50 -7.97 7.02
C SER A 65 3.30 -7.23 8.09
N LEU A 66 3.31 -7.73 9.32
CA LEU A 66 4.15 -7.19 10.38
C LEU A 66 5.64 -7.36 10.05
N LEU A 67 6.05 -8.54 9.56
CA LEU A 67 7.44 -8.78 9.17
C LEU A 67 7.88 -7.82 8.06
N VAL A 68 7.03 -7.61 7.04
CA VAL A 68 7.28 -6.62 5.99
C VAL A 68 7.43 -5.22 6.60
N GLY A 69 6.48 -4.76 7.41
CA GLY A 69 6.57 -3.43 8.01
C GLY A 69 7.72 -3.25 9.02
N LEU A 70 8.20 -4.33 9.65
CA LEU A 70 9.40 -4.30 10.50
C LEU A 70 10.69 -4.11 9.70
N SER A 71 10.67 -4.34 8.38
CA SER A 71 11.82 -4.07 7.52
C SER A 71 12.18 -2.58 7.49
N GLY A 72 11.25 -1.67 7.78
CA GLY A 72 11.53 -0.24 7.98
C GLY A 72 12.48 0.08 9.15
N VAL A 73 12.73 -0.87 10.06
CA VAL A 73 13.73 -0.72 11.13
C VAL A 73 15.10 -1.26 10.71
N PHE A 74 15.15 -2.09 9.66
CA PHE A 74 16.38 -2.70 9.15
C PHE A 74 17.50 -1.69 8.81
N PRO A 75 17.21 -0.48 8.26
CA PRO A 75 18.22 0.53 8.02
C PRO A 75 19.02 0.92 9.29
N LEU A 76 18.42 0.87 10.49
CA LEU A 76 19.15 1.12 11.74
C LEU A 76 20.24 0.09 12.04
N LEU A 77 20.07 -1.15 11.58
CA LEU A 77 21.01 -2.25 11.79
C LEU A 77 22.14 -2.22 10.75
N VAL A 78 21.81 -1.87 9.51
CA VAL A 78 22.76 -1.85 8.39
C VAL A 78 23.58 -0.57 8.34
N ILE A 79 23.02 0.58 8.74
CA ILE A 79 23.70 1.88 8.69
C ILE A 79 24.40 2.15 10.04
N PRO A 80 25.74 2.07 10.11
CA PRO A 80 26.47 2.34 11.34
C PRO A 80 26.35 3.82 11.75
N LEU A 81 26.49 4.09 13.05
CA LEU A 81 26.30 5.39 13.72
C LEU A 81 27.04 6.59 13.09
N GLU A 82 28.13 6.35 12.36
CA GLU A 82 29.02 7.41 11.84
C GLU A 82 28.78 7.74 10.34
N MET A 83 27.76 7.15 9.71
CA MET A 83 27.73 7.02 8.25
C MET A 83 26.46 7.48 7.53
N GLY A 84 25.76 8.49 8.06
CA GLY A 84 24.89 9.34 7.22
C GLY A 84 25.63 9.93 6.00
N ALA A 85 26.98 9.95 6.03
CA ALA A 85 27.85 10.31 4.93
C ALA A 85 28.18 9.18 3.94
N SER A 86 28.09 7.88 4.29
CA SER A 86 28.42 6.79 3.35
C SER A 86 27.36 6.54 2.29
N LEU A 87 26.09 6.79 2.60
CA LEU A 87 25.01 6.80 1.60
C LEU A 87 25.11 8.00 0.65
N ARG A 88 25.91 9.02 1.01
CA ARG A 88 26.30 10.11 0.10
C ARG A 88 27.57 9.79 -0.71
N SER A 89 28.26 8.69 -0.39
CA SER A 89 29.41 8.25 -1.18
C SER A 89 28.91 7.55 -2.44
N GLU A 90 29.61 7.78 -3.55
CA GLU A 90 29.35 7.08 -4.82
C GLU A 90 29.34 5.55 -4.67
N ALA A 91 30.18 5.01 -3.77
CA ALA A 91 30.23 3.58 -3.50
C ALA A 91 28.95 3.06 -2.80
N GLY A 92 28.35 3.86 -1.92
CA GLY A 92 27.11 3.53 -1.23
C GLY A 92 25.92 3.54 -2.19
N ALA A 93 25.81 4.60 -3.01
CA ALA A 93 24.79 4.71 -4.05
C ALA A 93 24.87 3.55 -5.04
N ARG A 94 26.09 3.16 -5.45
CA ARG A 94 26.30 2.01 -6.35
C ARG A 94 25.82 0.69 -5.75
N ARG A 95 26.16 0.42 -4.49
CA ARG A 95 25.70 -0.79 -3.79
C ARG A 95 24.18 -0.81 -3.64
N LEU A 96 23.56 0.33 -3.40
CA LEU A 96 22.10 0.45 -3.33
C LEU A 96 21.47 0.13 -4.69
N LYS A 97 21.98 0.67 -5.80
CA LYS A 97 21.50 0.33 -7.16
C LYS A 97 21.64 -1.16 -7.47
N GLN A 98 22.74 -1.79 -7.09
CA GLN A 98 22.94 -3.24 -7.23
C GLN A 98 21.90 -4.04 -6.42
N LEU A 99 21.66 -3.63 -5.18
CA LEU A 99 20.67 -4.26 -4.30
C LEU A 99 19.24 -4.07 -4.83
N LEU A 100 18.90 -2.86 -5.32
CA LEU A 100 17.64 -2.56 -5.98
C LEU A 100 17.44 -3.38 -7.26
N SER A 101 18.50 -3.62 -8.03
CA SER A 101 18.43 -4.46 -9.23
C SER A 101 18.06 -5.91 -8.90
N PHE A 102 18.69 -6.47 -7.86
CA PHE A 102 18.34 -7.80 -7.35
C PHE A 102 16.91 -7.86 -6.82
N ALA A 103 16.51 -6.88 -6.03
CA ALA A 103 15.16 -6.72 -5.50
C ALA A 103 14.10 -6.62 -6.60
N LEU A 104 14.36 -5.82 -7.64
CA LEU A 104 13.49 -5.67 -8.80
C LEU A 104 13.24 -7.03 -9.49
N GLY A 105 14.30 -7.83 -9.65
CA GLY A 105 14.18 -9.19 -10.15
C GLY A 105 13.29 -10.08 -9.27
N GLY A 106 13.43 -9.97 -7.95
CA GLY A 106 12.57 -10.68 -6.99
C GLY A 106 11.10 -10.26 -7.08
N LEU A 107 10.84 -8.95 -7.15
CA LEU A 107 9.48 -8.39 -7.26
C LEU A 107 8.80 -8.78 -8.59
N LEU A 108 9.51 -8.65 -9.72
CA LEU A 108 9.01 -9.08 -11.04
C LEU A 108 8.77 -10.60 -11.07
N GLY A 109 9.69 -11.38 -10.49
CA GLY A 109 9.54 -12.82 -10.32
C GLY A 109 8.25 -13.17 -9.57
N ASN A 110 7.98 -12.51 -8.44
CA ASN A 110 6.75 -12.71 -7.67
C ASN A 110 5.48 -12.37 -8.47
N VAL A 111 5.46 -11.24 -9.18
CA VAL A 111 4.29 -10.87 -9.98
C VAL A 111 4.01 -11.89 -11.07
N PHE A 112 5.00 -12.20 -11.90
CA PHE A 112 4.80 -13.00 -13.11
C PHE A 112 4.78 -14.51 -12.88
N LEU A 113 5.43 -15.00 -11.82
CA LEU A 113 5.55 -16.44 -11.55
C LEU A 113 4.61 -16.92 -10.44
N HIS A 114 4.09 -16.01 -9.60
CA HIS A 114 3.24 -16.36 -8.46
C HIS A 114 1.89 -15.67 -8.50
N LEU A 115 1.85 -14.34 -8.39
CA LEU A 115 0.58 -13.63 -8.19
C LEU A 115 -0.37 -13.73 -9.39
N LEU A 116 0.13 -13.45 -10.60
CA LEU A 116 -0.70 -13.49 -11.81
C LEU A 116 -1.11 -14.92 -12.20
N PRO A 117 -0.21 -15.91 -12.25
CA PRO A 117 -0.61 -17.30 -12.52
C PRO A 117 -1.61 -17.81 -11.49
N GLU A 118 -1.45 -17.45 -10.22
CA GLU A 118 -2.39 -17.89 -9.18
C GLU A 118 -3.75 -17.22 -9.32
N ALA A 119 -3.79 -15.89 -9.51
CA ALA A 119 -5.03 -15.19 -9.78
C ALA A 119 -5.78 -15.79 -10.97
N TRP A 120 -5.05 -16.22 -12.00
CA TRP A 120 -5.60 -16.88 -13.16
C TRP A 120 -6.15 -18.28 -12.85
N ALA A 121 -5.37 -19.11 -12.16
CA ALA A 121 -5.78 -20.46 -11.76
C ALA A 121 -7.05 -20.41 -10.90
N TYR A 122 -7.09 -19.46 -9.97
CA TYR A 122 -8.21 -19.22 -9.06
C TYR A 122 -9.48 -18.73 -9.80
N THR A 123 -9.29 -17.92 -10.85
CA THR A 123 -10.38 -17.47 -11.73
C THR A 123 -10.92 -18.61 -12.61
N CYS A 124 -10.05 -19.56 -13.00
CA CYS A 124 -10.46 -20.72 -13.80
C CYS A 124 -11.20 -21.78 -12.97
N SER A 125 -10.80 -22.02 -11.72
CA SER A 125 -11.44 -23.02 -10.85
C SER A 125 -12.85 -22.63 -10.41
N SER A 126 -13.13 -21.33 -10.30
CA SER A 126 -14.46 -20.79 -10.01
C SER A 126 -15.41 -20.82 -11.23
N SER A 127 -14.92 -21.13 -12.42
CA SER A 127 -15.69 -21.13 -13.67
C SER A 127 -16.25 -22.53 -13.98
N LEU A 128 -17.43 -22.84 -13.44
CA LEU A 128 -18.23 -24.02 -13.82
C LEU A 128 -19.04 -23.81 -15.12
N GLY A 129 -18.76 -22.76 -15.90
CA GLY A 129 -19.52 -22.38 -17.10
C GLY A 129 -18.63 -22.17 -18.34
N GLY A 130 -19.19 -22.45 -19.52
CA GLY A 130 -18.45 -22.70 -20.77
C GLY A 130 -17.48 -21.61 -21.26
N GLU A 131 -16.69 -21.94 -22.30
CA GLU A 131 -15.52 -21.19 -22.83
C GLU A 131 -15.69 -19.65 -23.00
N ARG A 132 -16.92 -19.15 -23.12
CA ARG A 132 -17.18 -17.70 -23.26
C ARG A 132 -17.11 -16.95 -21.92
N GLN A 133 -17.45 -17.60 -20.81
CA GLN A 133 -17.35 -17.01 -19.46
C GLN A 133 -15.90 -16.95 -18.99
N SER A 134 -15.07 -17.95 -19.31
CA SER A 134 -13.65 -17.94 -18.96
C SER A 134 -12.91 -16.78 -19.63
N LEU A 135 -13.16 -16.50 -20.91
CA LEU A 135 -12.54 -15.35 -21.60
C LEU A 135 -12.91 -14.00 -20.95
N GLN A 136 -14.18 -13.82 -20.56
CA GLN A 136 -14.63 -12.59 -19.91
C GLN A 136 -13.98 -12.42 -18.53
N GLN A 137 -13.82 -13.49 -17.75
CA GLN A 137 -13.18 -13.44 -16.44
C GLN A 137 -11.67 -13.18 -16.53
N GLN A 138 -11.01 -13.71 -17.56
CA GLN A 138 -9.61 -13.42 -17.87
C GLN A 138 -9.41 -11.95 -18.26
N GLN A 139 -10.33 -11.38 -19.03
CA GLN A 139 -10.34 -9.93 -19.32
C GLN A 139 -10.53 -9.10 -18.05
N GLN A 140 -11.40 -9.53 -17.14
CA GLN A 140 -11.59 -8.88 -15.84
C GLN A 140 -10.32 -8.90 -14.98
N LEU A 141 -9.58 -10.02 -14.96
CA LEU A 141 -8.29 -10.11 -14.28
C LEU A 141 -7.30 -9.07 -14.85
N GLY A 142 -7.17 -9.00 -16.18
CA GLY A 142 -6.33 -7.98 -16.83
C GLY A 142 -6.76 -6.55 -16.50
N LEU A 143 -8.07 -6.28 -16.42
CA LEU A 143 -8.58 -4.97 -16.00
C LEU A 143 -8.20 -4.63 -14.56
N TRP A 144 -8.18 -5.60 -13.64
CA TRP A 144 -7.73 -5.37 -12.27
C TRP A 144 -6.23 -5.06 -12.19
N VAL A 145 -5.40 -5.72 -13.01
CA VAL A 145 -3.97 -5.36 -13.14
C VAL A 145 -3.81 -3.91 -13.62
N ILE A 146 -4.54 -3.52 -14.66
CA ILE A 146 -4.53 -2.14 -15.16
C ILE A 146 -5.03 -1.16 -14.08
N ALA A 147 -6.11 -1.51 -13.37
CA ALA A 147 -6.64 -0.68 -12.29
C ALA A 147 -5.64 -0.46 -11.17
N GLY A 148 -4.90 -1.51 -10.77
CA GLY A 148 -3.80 -1.40 -9.80
C GLY A 148 -2.69 -0.47 -10.28
N PHE A 149 -2.21 -0.70 -11.50
CA PHE A 149 -1.16 0.14 -12.10
C PHE A 149 -1.57 1.61 -12.20
N LEU A 150 -2.79 1.89 -12.69
CA LEU A 150 -3.32 3.25 -12.81
C LEU A 150 -3.59 3.90 -11.45
N THR A 151 -3.96 3.12 -10.43
CA THR A 151 -4.14 3.64 -9.07
C THR A 151 -2.82 4.15 -8.52
N PHE A 152 -1.74 3.38 -8.66
CA PHE A 152 -0.40 3.80 -8.24
C PHE A 152 0.08 5.03 -9.02
N LEU A 153 -0.13 5.06 -10.33
CA LEU A 153 0.16 6.23 -11.17
C LEU A 153 -0.61 7.48 -10.69
N ALA A 154 -1.89 7.33 -10.39
CA ALA A 154 -2.72 8.44 -9.92
C ALA A 154 -2.26 8.93 -8.54
N LEU A 155 -1.93 8.02 -7.63
CA LEU A 155 -1.42 8.35 -6.30
C LEU A 155 -0.10 9.11 -6.39
N GLU A 156 0.87 8.62 -7.16
CA GLU A 156 2.14 9.32 -7.35
C GLU A 156 1.93 10.70 -7.97
N LYS A 157 1.09 10.81 -9.00
CA LYS A 157 0.77 12.10 -9.62
C LYS A 157 0.14 13.10 -8.65
N MET A 158 -0.80 12.65 -7.82
CA MET A 158 -1.42 13.50 -6.78
C MET A 158 -0.40 14.02 -5.77
N PHE A 159 0.65 13.23 -5.48
CA PHE A 159 1.72 13.62 -4.56
C PHE A 159 2.73 14.57 -5.21
N LEU A 160 3.06 14.37 -6.48
CA LEU A 160 3.93 15.28 -7.24
C LEU A 160 3.29 16.67 -7.39
N ASP A 161 2.01 16.74 -7.77
CA ASP A 161 1.28 18.00 -7.93
C ASP A 161 1.27 18.81 -6.62
N ARG A 162 1.17 18.12 -5.48
CA ARG A 162 1.21 18.77 -4.17
C ARG A 162 2.60 19.33 -3.84
N LYS A 163 3.66 18.63 -4.22
CA LYS A 163 5.04 19.10 -4.03
C LYS A 163 5.31 20.39 -4.82
N GLU A 164 4.88 20.44 -6.08
CA GLU A 164 5.06 21.63 -6.94
C GLU A 164 4.25 22.84 -6.44
N GLN A 165 3.02 22.63 -5.96
CA GLN A 165 2.21 23.71 -5.40
C GLN A 165 2.79 24.28 -4.10
N GLU A 166 3.37 23.45 -3.24
CA GLU A 166 3.99 23.91 -2.01
C GLU A 166 5.30 24.67 -2.28
N GLU A 167 6.11 24.24 -3.25
CA GLU A 167 7.30 24.98 -3.71
C GLU A 167 6.93 26.33 -4.35
N THR A 168 5.86 26.38 -5.15
CA THR A 168 5.37 27.62 -5.78
C THR A 168 4.81 28.61 -4.77
N ASN A 169 4.11 28.14 -3.73
CA ASN A 169 3.56 29.00 -2.68
C ASN A 169 4.63 29.54 -1.71
N GLN A 170 5.80 28.91 -1.63
CA GLN A 170 6.94 29.36 -0.81
C GLN A 170 7.94 30.24 -1.59
N ALA A 171 7.78 30.42 -2.90
CA ALA A 171 8.58 31.38 -3.66
C ALA A 171 8.32 32.81 -3.14
N PRO A 172 9.35 33.65 -2.92
CA PRO A 172 9.15 35.00 -2.41
C PRO A 172 8.30 35.77 -3.41
N ARG A 173 7.11 36.22 -2.98
CA ARG A 173 6.37 37.26 -3.72
C ARG A 173 7.30 38.47 -3.80
N LYS A 174 7.85 38.72 -4.99
CA LYS A 174 8.46 40.02 -5.29
C LYS A 174 7.32 41.04 -5.24
N ASP A 175 7.17 41.72 -4.11
CA ASP A 175 6.28 42.86 -3.99
C ASP A 175 6.71 43.92 -5.03
N PRO A 176 5.86 44.29 -6.00
CA PRO A 176 6.18 45.36 -6.95
C PRO A 176 6.32 46.73 -6.26
N ALA A 177 5.87 46.84 -5.01
CA ALA A 177 5.86 48.07 -4.23
C ALA A 177 7.24 48.46 -3.66
N ALA A 178 8.20 47.54 -3.59
CA ALA A 178 9.54 47.83 -3.06
C ALA A 178 10.49 48.48 -4.09
N ALA A 179 10.14 48.49 -5.38
CA ALA A 179 10.95 49.09 -6.43
C ALA A 179 10.70 50.59 -6.66
N ALA A 180 9.69 51.18 -6.02
CA ALA A 180 9.27 52.57 -6.28
C ALA A 180 9.71 53.60 -5.22
N ALA A 181 10.43 53.20 -4.17
CA ALA A 181 10.73 54.07 -3.04
C ALA A 181 12.25 54.28 -2.80
N VAL A 182 13.03 54.63 -3.84
CA VAL A 182 14.37 55.19 -3.63
C VAL A 182 14.66 56.30 -4.66
N LEU A 183 14.06 57.48 -4.45
CA LEU A 183 14.60 58.77 -4.91
C LEU A 183 14.27 59.84 -3.87
N SER A 184 14.97 59.82 -2.73
CA SER A 184 15.21 61.01 -1.91
C SER A 184 16.37 60.74 -0.95
N GLY A 185 17.34 61.65 -0.98
CA GLY A 185 18.64 61.49 -0.35
C GLY A 185 18.62 61.48 1.17
N GLY A 186 19.52 60.70 1.75
CA GLY A 186 19.77 60.66 3.18
C GLY A 186 20.42 59.34 3.56
N ARG A 187 21.53 59.39 4.30
CA ARG A 187 22.35 58.24 4.72
C ARG A 187 21.51 57.16 5.41
N TYR A 188 21.75 55.90 5.04
CA TYR A 188 21.29 54.73 5.81
C TYR A 188 22.47 53.82 6.15
N VAL A 189 22.48 53.40 7.41
CA VAL A 189 23.32 52.34 7.96
C VAL A 189 22.94 51.04 7.25
N ALA A 190 23.94 50.32 6.74
CA ALA A 190 23.74 48.99 6.16
C ALA A 190 23.22 48.03 7.23
N GLN A 191 21.94 47.67 7.15
CA GLN A 191 21.36 46.55 7.89
C GLN A 191 21.59 45.29 7.04
N PRO A 192 22.17 44.20 7.58
CA PRO A 192 22.36 42.99 6.81
C PRO A 192 20.98 42.44 6.47
N ALA A 193 20.72 42.24 5.17
CA ALA A 193 19.51 41.60 4.69
C ALA A 193 19.37 40.24 5.39
N ALA A 194 18.29 40.06 6.13
CA ALA A 194 17.95 38.77 6.73
C ALA A 194 17.66 37.78 5.59
N GLU A 195 18.54 36.79 5.43
CA GLU A 195 18.46 35.64 4.51
C GLU A 195 17.07 34.96 4.58
N PRO A 196 16.19 35.13 3.58
CA PRO A 196 14.91 34.43 3.54
C PRO A 196 15.05 32.96 3.05
N GLY A 197 16.27 32.51 2.72
CA GLY A 197 16.50 31.25 1.99
C GLY A 197 16.54 29.99 2.84
N LEU A 198 17.12 30.03 4.04
CA LEU A 198 17.38 28.80 4.81
C LEU A 198 16.11 28.18 5.40
N SER A 199 15.17 28.99 5.85
CA SER A 199 13.93 28.51 6.49
C SER A 199 12.97 27.84 5.49
N ALA A 200 12.81 28.44 4.29
CA ALA A 200 11.98 27.89 3.22
C ALA A 200 12.58 26.59 2.65
N VAL A 201 13.91 26.55 2.45
CA VAL A 201 14.60 25.32 2.04
C VAL A 201 14.42 24.23 3.10
N VAL A 202 14.61 24.51 4.39
CA VAL A 202 14.41 23.51 5.46
C VAL A 202 12.94 23.03 5.53
N GLN A 203 11.96 23.90 5.26
CA GLN A 203 10.56 23.50 5.20
C GLN A 203 10.27 22.57 4.00
N SER A 204 10.77 22.90 2.80
CA SER A 204 10.59 22.07 1.60
C SER A 204 11.20 20.66 1.75
N ILE A 205 12.37 20.55 2.41
CA ILE A 205 13.03 19.25 2.64
C ILE A 205 12.23 18.41 3.67
N LYS A 206 11.67 19.04 4.70
CA LYS A 206 10.78 18.35 5.65
C LYS A 206 9.49 17.84 5.00
N VAL A 207 8.87 18.65 4.14
CA VAL A 207 7.70 18.24 3.34
C VAL A 207 8.03 17.00 2.51
N SER A 208 9.17 17.00 1.82
CA SER A 208 9.61 15.85 1.04
C SER A 208 9.75 14.57 1.89
N GLY A 209 10.23 14.69 3.14
CA GLY A 209 10.31 13.55 4.06
C GLY A 209 8.95 13.00 4.48
N TYR A 210 7.95 13.87 4.73
CA TYR A 210 6.59 13.42 5.04
C TYR A 210 5.87 12.82 3.84
N LEU A 211 6.09 13.36 2.64
CA LEU A 211 5.52 12.81 1.41
C LEU A 211 6.07 11.40 1.14
N ASN A 212 7.36 11.19 1.42
CA ASN A 212 7.99 9.88 1.34
C ASN A 212 7.34 8.87 2.31
N LEU A 213 7.11 9.27 3.57
CA LEU A 213 6.42 8.42 4.55
C LEU A 213 5.00 8.06 4.12
N LEU A 214 4.30 8.99 3.45
CA LEU A 214 2.96 8.73 2.96
C LEU A 214 2.97 7.72 1.80
N ALA A 215 3.89 7.87 0.85
CA ALA A 215 4.09 6.91 -0.23
C ALA A 215 4.41 5.51 0.34
N ASN A 216 5.37 5.43 1.26
CA ASN A 216 5.72 4.19 1.95
C ASN A 216 4.53 3.59 2.73
N THR A 217 3.68 4.41 3.36
CA THR A 217 2.44 3.91 4.01
C THR A 217 1.48 3.25 3.03
N ILE A 218 1.37 3.78 1.80
CA ILE A 218 0.53 3.24 0.73
C ILE A 218 1.12 1.95 0.16
N ASP A 219 2.44 1.92 -0.01
CA ASP A 219 3.16 0.72 -0.43
C ASP A 219 2.97 -0.39 0.59
N ASN A 220 3.22 -0.10 1.87
CA ASN A 220 2.99 -1.03 2.98
C ASN A 220 1.54 -1.50 3.05
N PHE A 221 0.54 -0.63 2.85
CA PHE A 221 -0.86 -1.04 2.75
C PHE A 221 -1.09 -2.05 1.63
N THR A 222 -0.50 -1.81 0.46
CA THR A 222 -0.62 -2.71 -0.70
C THR A 222 0.15 -4.02 -0.50
N HIS A 223 1.30 -3.99 0.19
CA HIS A 223 2.00 -5.17 0.67
C HIS A 223 1.11 -6.01 1.58
N GLY A 224 0.44 -5.37 2.54
CA GLY A 224 -0.50 -6.03 3.43
C GLY A 224 -1.67 -6.70 2.69
N LEU A 225 -2.25 -6.01 1.71
CA LEU A 225 -3.28 -6.58 0.83
C LEU A 225 -2.77 -7.84 0.10
N ALA A 226 -1.58 -7.76 -0.51
CA ALA A 226 -1.01 -8.84 -1.29
C ALA A 226 -0.64 -10.05 -0.44
N VAL A 227 0.00 -9.83 0.72
CA VAL A 227 0.36 -10.87 1.68
C VAL A 227 -0.89 -11.61 2.15
N ALA A 228 -1.91 -10.88 2.60
CA ALA A 228 -3.14 -11.48 3.09
C ALA A 228 -3.89 -12.24 1.99
N ALA A 229 -4.07 -11.64 0.81
CA ALA A 229 -4.70 -12.33 -0.32
C ALA A 229 -3.95 -13.60 -0.74
N SER A 230 -2.62 -13.59 -0.65
CA SER A 230 -1.78 -14.75 -0.96
C SER A 230 -1.95 -15.88 0.07
N PHE A 231 -1.99 -15.55 1.37
CA PHE A 231 -2.27 -16.54 2.43
C PHE A 231 -3.69 -17.10 2.37
N LEU A 232 -4.65 -16.33 1.84
CA LEU A 232 -6.01 -16.81 1.58
C LEU A 232 -6.08 -17.83 0.46
N VAL A 233 -5.12 -17.81 -0.46
CA VAL A 233 -4.99 -18.87 -1.46
C VAL A 233 -4.30 -20.09 -0.87
N SER A 234 -3.08 -19.90 -0.35
CA SER A 234 -2.34 -20.98 0.31
C SER A 234 -1.21 -20.45 1.18
N LYS A 235 -0.81 -21.24 2.18
CA LYS A 235 0.35 -20.95 3.03
C LYS A 235 1.64 -20.80 2.22
N LYS A 236 1.80 -21.60 1.16
CA LYS A 236 2.94 -21.54 0.23
C LYS A 236 3.03 -20.18 -0.45
N ILE A 237 1.95 -19.76 -1.12
CA ILE A 237 1.94 -18.50 -1.88
C ILE A 237 2.05 -17.31 -0.93
N GLY A 238 1.39 -17.34 0.22
CA GLY A 238 1.57 -16.32 1.26
C GLY A 238 3.02 -16.14 1.71
N LEU A 239 3.76 -17.23 1.93
CA LEU A 239 5.18 -17.18 2.30
C LEU A 239 6.06 -16.66 1.15
N LEU A 240 5.81 -17.13 -0.09
CA LEU A 240 6.53 -16.67 -1.29
C LEU A 240 6.33 -15.16 -1.49
N THR A 241 5.09 -14.68 -1.45
CA THR A 241 4.74 -13.27 -1.56
C THR A 241 5.38 -12.43 -0.46
N THR A 242 5.31 -12.88 0.80
CA THR A 242 5.93 -12.17 1.93
C THR A 242 7.43 -12.02 1.76
N MET A 243 8.13 -13.10 1.36
CA MET A 243 9.57 -13.08 1.15
C MET A 243 9.95 -12.19 -0.04
N ALA A 244 9.22 -12.29 -1.15
CA ALA A 244 9.45 -11.43 -2.32
C ALA A 244 9.25 -9.95 -2.00
N ILE A 245 8.25 -9.65 -1.18
CA ILE A 245 8.02 -8.29 -0.71
C ILE A 245 9.18 -7.82 0.16
N LEU A 246 9.57 -8.59 1.17
CA LEU A 246 10.71 -8.27 2.04
C LEU A 246 12.00 -8.01 1.25
N LEU A 247 12.26 -8.80 0.21
CA LEU A 247 13.49 -8.66 -0.59
C LEU A 247 13.58 -7.33 -1.34
N HIS A 248 12.46 -6.73 -1.73
CA HIS A 248 12.47 -5.40 -2.37
C HIS A 248 12.17 -4.26 -1.41
N GLU A 249 11.48 -4.53 -0.31
CA GLU A 249 11.20 -3.51 0.70
C GLU A 249 12.46 -3.14 1.48
N ILE A 250 13.30 -4.10 1.84
CA ILE A 250 14.55 -3.83 2.57
C ILE A 250 15.44 -2.79 1.85
N PRO A 251 15.72 -2.92 0.54
CA PRO A 251 16.49 -1.93 -0.20
C PRO A 251 15.78 -0.57 -0.31
N HIS A 252 14.47 -0.57 -0.52
CA HIS A 252 13.66 0.65 -0.59
C HIS A 252 13.68 1.41 0.74
N GLU A 253 13.48 0.71 1.85
CA GLU A 253 13.47 1.30 3.20
C GLU A 253 14.81 1.96 3.56
N VAL A 254 15.93 1.41 3.06
CA VAL A 254 17.25 2.05 3.19
C VAL A 254 17.31 3.39 2.44
N GLY A 255 16.72 3.47 1.25
CA GLY A 255 16.60 4.71 0.47
C GLY A 255 15.71 5.74 1.14
N ASP A 256 14.53 5.33 1.58
CA ASP A 256 13.55 6.13 2.31
C ASP A 256 14.13 6.69 3.62
N PHE A 257 14.87 5.87 4.35
CA PHE A 257 15.56 6.28 5.56
C PHE A 257 16.59 7.38 5.26
N ALA A 258 17.31 7.28 4.13
CA ALA A 258 18.24 8.31 3.69
C ALA A 258 17.53 9.64 3.37
N ILE A 259 16.32 9.59 2.79
CA ILE A 259 15.49 10.77 2.52
C ILE A 259 15.07 11.44 3.85
N LEU A 260 14.66 10.66 4.86
CA LEU A 260 14.31 11.19 6.18
C LEU A 260 15.50 11.83 6.90
N LEU A 261 16.69 11.21 6.84
CA LEU A 261 17.90 11.82 7.41
C LEU A 261 18.24 13.14 6.70
N ARG A 262 18.05 13.21 5.38
CA ARG A 262 18.23 14.46 4.60
C ARG A 262 17.20 15.52 4.97
N ALA A 263 15.98 15.12 5.32
CA ALA A 263 14.92 15.96 5.86
C ALA A 263 15.17 16.49 7.29
N GLY A 264 16.29 16.08 7.92
CA GLY A 264 16.73 16.58 9.22
C GLY A 264 16.15 15.82 10.40
N PHE A 265 15.53 14.65 10.17
CA PHE A 265 15.17 13.73 11.24
C PHE A 265 16.42 13.02 11.77
N ASP A 266 16.50 12.82 13.08
CA ASP A 266 17.52 11.94 13.65
C ASP A 266 17.19 10.46 13.35
N ARG A 267 18.21 9.60 13.44
CA ARG A 267 18.08 8.15 13.13
C ARG A 267 16.94 7.45 13.85
N TRP A 268 16.70 7.78 15.12
CA TRP A 268 15.67 7.11 15.92
C TRP A 268 14.29 7.64 15.57
N SER A 269 14.16 8.94 15.29
CA SER A 269 12.92 9.50 14.78
C SER A 269 12.57 8.99 13.40
N ALA A 270 13.54 8.92 12.47
CA ALA A 270 13.34 8.34 11.14
C ALA A 270 12.86 6.88 11.24
N ALA A 271 13.51 6.05 12.07
CA ALA A 271 13.11 4.66 12.24
C ALA A 271 11.73 4.49 12.87
N LYS A 272 11.36 5.34 13.85
CA LYS A 272 10.01 5.33 14.43
C LYS A 272 8.95 5.71 13.40
N LEU A 273 9.24 6.70 12.55
CA LEU A 273 8.32 7.13 11.50
C LEU A 273 8.17 6.03 10.44
N GLN A 274 9.27 5.41 10.04
CA GLN A 274 9.25 4.30 9.09
C GLN A 274 8.50 3.09 9.67
N LEU A 275 8.77 2.72 10.93
CA LEU A 275 7.99 1.70 11.63
C LEU A 275 6.50 2.04 11.75
N SER A 276 6.13 3.32 11.82
CA SER A 276 4.72 3.70 11.88
C SER A 276 3.96 3.38 10.57
N THR A 277 4.67 3.30 9.44
CA THR A 277 4.08 2.92 8.14
C THR A 277 3.66 1.44 8.12
N ALA A 278 4.22 0.60 9.00
CA ALA A 278 3.80 -0.80 9.19
C ALA A 278 2.32 -0.93 9.57
N LEU A 279 1.74 0.10 10.19
CA LEU A 279 0.29 0.15 10.44
C LEU A 279 -0.50 0.12 9.13
N GLY A 280 0.00 0.75 8.06
CA GLY A 280 -0.55 0.65 6.72
C GLY A 280 -0.67 -0.80 6.28
N GLY A 281 0.39 -1.60 6.40
CA GLY A 281 0.38 -3.02 6.04
C GLY A 281 -0.52 -3.89 6.89
N LEU A 282 -0.62 -3.63 8.19
CA LEU A 282 -1.60 -4.31 9.03
C LEU A 282 -3.04 -3.97 8.63
N LEU A 283 -3.32 -2.70 8.32
CA LEU A 283 -4.63 -2.27 7.84
C LEU A 283 -4.96 -2.88 6.47
N GLY A 284 -3.99 -2.99 5.57
CA GLY A 284 -4.14 -3.65 4.27
C GLY A 284 -4.48 -5.13 4.42
N ALA A 285 -3.77 -5.84 5.29
CA ALA A 285 -4.08 -7.25 5.56
C ALA A 285 -5.46 -7.43 6.21
N CYS A 286 -5.79 -6.61 7.21
CA CYS A 286 -7.11 -6.61 7.81
C CYS A 286 -8.20 -6.32 6.76
N PHE A 287 -7.99 -5.37 5.86
CA PHE A 287 -8.93 -5.06 4.78
C PHE A 287 -9.13 -6.26 3.85
N ALA A 288 -8.06 -6.90 3.38
CA ALA A 288 -8.15 -8.09 2.54
C ALA A 288 -8.92 -9.22 3.24
N ILE A 289 -8.71 -9.43 4.53
CA ILE A 289 -9.38 -10.52 5.24
C ILE A 289 -10.84 -10.17 5.58
N CYS A 290 -11.13 -8.92 5.95
CA CYS A 290 -12.48 -8.45 6.27
C CYS A 290 -13.39 -8.35 5.05
N THR A 291 -12.84 -8.17 3.85
CA THR A 291 -13.61 -8.14 2.59
C THR A 291 -14.09 -9.53 2.13
N GLN A 292 -13.80 -10.59 2.90
CA GLN A 292 -14.41 -11.91 2.70
C GLN A 292 -15.92 -11.83 2.87
N SER A 293 -16.63 -11.79 1.76
CA SER A 293 -18.09 -11.86 1.71
C SER A 293 -18.58 -13.25 2.16
N PRO A 294 -19.80 -13.39 2.73
CA PRO A 294 -20.42 -14.69 2.98
C PRO A 294 -20.61 -15.56 1.72
N LYS A 295 -20.33 -15.03 0.52
CA LYS A 295 -20.28 -15.77 -0.75
C LYS A 295 -18.95 -16.51 -1.00
N GLY A 296 -17.95 -16.34 -0.14
CA GLY A 296 -16.69 -17.11 -0.19
C GLY A 296 -15.44 -16.24 -0.32
N VAL A 297 -14.29 -16.86 -0.05
CA VAL A 297 -12.93 -16.29 -0.23
C VAL A 297 -12.67 -15.91 -1.69
N GLU A 298 -13.48 -16.45 -2.61
CA GLU A 298 -13.20 -16.42 -4.03
C GLU A 298 -13.25 -15.04 -4.67
N GLU A 299 -14.20 -14.22 -4.26
CA GLU A 299 -14.37 -12.88 -4.81
C GLU A 299 -13.21 -11.97 -4.41
N THR A 300 -12.72 -12.09 -3.16
CA THR A 300 -11.64 -11.29 -2.61
C THR A 300 -10.31 -11.53 -3.32
N VAL A 301 -9.92 -12.79 -3.49
CA VAL A 301 -8.66 -13.16 -4.14
C VAL A 301 -8.64 -12.72 -5.61
N ALA A 302 -9.78 -12.88 -6.31
CA ALA A 302 -9.90 -12.65 -7.74
C ALA A 302 -9.64 -11.20 -8.18
N TRP A 303 -9.83 -10.21 -7.28
CA TRP A 303 -9.51 -8.82 -7.57
C TRP A 303 -8.24 -8.33 -6.86
N ILE A 304 -7.98 -8.75 -5.62
CA ILE A 304 -6.83 -8.23 -4.85
C ILE A 304 -5.51 -8.65 -5.50
N LEU A 305 -5.32 -9.93 -5.82
CA LEU A 305 -4.06 -10.41 -6.40
C LEU A 305 -3.69 -9.70 -7.72
N PRO A 306 -4.58 -9.58 -8.72
CA PRO A 306 -4.25 -8.85 -9.93
C PRO A 306 -4.11 -7.35 -9.68
N PHE A 307 -4.92 -6.75 -8.80
CA PHE A 307 -4.77 -5.34 -8.43
C PHE A 307 -3.39 -5.04 -7.81
N THR A 308 -2.96 -5.81 -6.82
CA THR A 308 -1.64 -5.62 -6.19
C THR A 308 -0.50 -5.95 -7.14
N SER A 309 -0.67 -6.93 -8.03
CA SER A 309 0.27 -7.20 -9.13
C SER A 309 0.48 -5.99 -10.03
N GLY A 310 -0.61 -5.27 -10.36
CA GLY A 310 -0.55 -4.01 -11.12
C GLY A 310 0.24 -2.92 -10.39
N GLY A 311 0.02 -2.77 -9.08
CA GLY A 311 0.79 -1.86 -8.25
C GLY A 311 2.27 -2.22 -8.19
N PHE A 312 2.60 -3.50 -7.99
CA PHE A 312 3.99 -3.98 -7.98
C PHE A 312 4.68 -3.79 -9.32
N LEU A 313 3.97 -3.98 -10.44
CA LEU A 313 4.50 -3.65 -11.77
C LEU A 313 4.79 -2.16 -11.91
N TYR A 314 3.94 -1.29 -11.35
CA TYR A 314 4.18 0.14 -11.35
C TYR A 314 5.45 0.49 -10.57
N ILE A 315 5.56 0.04 -9.32
CA ILE A 315 6.76 0.25 -8.48
C ILE A 315 8.01 -0.26 -9.22
N ALA A 316 7.95 -1.48 -9.73
CA ALA A 316 9.05 -2.11 -10.45
C ALA A 316 9.50 -1.32 -11.68
N LEU A 317 8.57 -0.96 -12.57
CA LEU A 317 8.88 -0.42 -13.90
C LEU A 317 9.02 1.10 -13.93
N VAL A 318 8.33 1.81 -13.04
CA VAL A 318 8.30 3.28 -13.03
C VAL A 318 9.21 3.84 -11.93
N ASN A 319 9.26 3.20 -10.75
CA ASN A 319 10.02 3.76 -9.63
C ASN A 319 11.46 3.23 -9.57
N VAL A 320 11.69 1.96 -9.93
CA VAL A 320 13.00 1.31 -9.76
C VAL A 320 13.77 1.14 -11.06
N LEU A 321 13.10 0.69 -12.12
CA LEU A 321 13.78 0.40 -13.38
C LEU A 321 14.48 1.62 -14.01
N PRO A 322 13.94 2.85 -13.98
CA PRO A 322 14.64 4.01 -14.53
C PRO A 322 16.01 4.26 -13.87
N ASP A 323 16.12 4.14 -12.55
CA ASP A 323 17.37 4.35 -11.81
C ASP A 323 18.49 3.37 -12.21
N ILE A 324 18.10 2.17 -12.66
CA ILE A 324 18.98 1.11 -13.19
C ILE A 324 19.39 1.45 -14.64
N LEU A 325 18.46 1.98 -15.44
CA LEU A 325 18.72 2.34 -16.83
C LEU A 325 19.62 3.58 -16.99
N GLU A 326 19.71 4.44 -15.96
CA GLU A 326 20.61 5.61 -15.93
C GLU A 326 22.09 5.25 -15.64
N GLU A 327 22.49 3.98 -15.61
CA GLU A 327 23.89 3.59 -15.40
C GLU A 327 24.75 3.74 -16.67
N ASP A 328 25.71 4.67 -16.65
CA ASP A 328 26.59 4.98 -17.79
C ASP A 328 27.68 3.92 -18.04
N ASP A 329 28.13 3.22 -17.00
CA ASP A 329 29.20 2.24 -17.13
C ASP A 329 28.66 0.87 -17.58
N PRO A 330 29.11 0.33 -18.73
CA PRO A 330 28.55 -0.90 -19.30
C PRO A 330 28.80 -2.13 -18.45
N TRP A 331 29.88 -2.14 -17.65
CA TRP A 331 30.19 -3.26 -16.77
C TRP A 331 29.27 -3.27 -15.55
N HIS A 332 29.03 -2.11 -14.93
CA HIS A 332 28.05 -2.01 -13.84
C HIS A 332 26.63 -2.26 -14.33
N SER A 333 26.26 -1.80 -15.53
CA SER A 333 24.98 -2.11 -16.15
C SER A 333 24.80 -3.62 -16.33
N LEU A 334 25.82 -4.33 -16.84
CA LEU A 334 25.80 -5.79 -16.93
C LEU A 334 25.65 -6.45 -15.55
N GLN A 335 26.35 -5.97 -14.53
CA GLN A 335 26.21 -6.48 -13.16
C GLN A 335 24.79 -6.30 -12.62
N GLN A 336 24.16 -5.15 -12.87
CA GLN A 336 22.77 -4.87 -12.46
C GLN A 336 21.80 -5.82 -13.15
N VAL A 337 21.95 -6.05 -14.46
CA VAL A 337 21.14 -7.03 -15.21
C VAL A 337 21.33 -8.45 -14.67
N LEU A 338 22.57 -8.87 -14.40
CA LEU A 338 22.85 -10.19 -13.82
C LEU A 338 22.23 -10.34 -12.41
N LEU A 339 22.26 -9.29 -11.59
CA LEU A 339 21.62 -9.26 -10.28
C LEU A 339 20.10 -9.35 -10.40
N LEU A 340 19.49 -8.66 -11.36
CA LEU A 340 18.07 -8.78 -11.67
C LEU A 340 17.70 -10.21 -12.07
N CYS A 341 18.45 -10.82 -13.00
CA CYS A 341 18.26 -12.23 -13.36
C CYS A 341 18.43 -13.15 -12.14
N THR A 342 19.41 -12.87 -11.28
CA THR A 342 19.63 -13.62 -10.04
C THR A 342 18.42 -13.51 -9.10
N GLY A 343 17.81 -12.33 -8.96
CA GLY A 343 16.58 -12.14 -8.18
C GLY A 343 15.43 -13.01 -8.69
N ILE A 344 15.22 -13.06 -10.01
CA ILE A 344 14.21 -13.93 -10.63
C ILE A 344 14.51 -15.41 -10.35
N VAL A 345 15.77 -15.83 -10.52
CA VAL A 345 16.19 -17.22 -10.26
C VAL A 345 15.98 -17.58 -8.79
N VAL A 346 16.27 -16.68 -7.85
CA VAL A 346 16.01 -16.91 -6.41
C VAL A 346 14.52 -17.12 -6.16
N MET A 347 13.63 -16.37 -6.82
CA MET A 347 12.18 -16.60 -6.71
C MET A 347 11.77 -17.97 -7.25
N VAL A 348 12.31 -18.38 -8.40
CA VAL A 348 12.07 -19.72 -8.95
C VAL A 348 12.54 -20.80 -7.98
N LEU A 349 13.77 -20.70 -7.47
CA LEU A 349 14.32 -21.67 -6.53
C LEU A 349 13.51 -21.73 -5.23
N PHE A 350 13.08 -20.58 -4.72
CA PHE A 350 12.26 -20.53 -3.50
C PHE A 350 10.91 -21.24 -3.72
N SER A 351 10.34 -21.13 -4.91
CA SER A 351 9.11 -21.86 -5.29
C SER A 351 9.25 -23.37 -5.23
N LEU A 352 10.43 -23.88 -5.60
CA LEU A 352 10.77 -25.31 -5.59
C LEU A 352 11.08 -25.80 -4.18
N LEU A 353 11.67 -24.95 -3.33
CA LEU A 353 12.02 -25.30 -1.95
C LEU A 353 10.81 -25.31 -1.00
N VAL A 354 9.82 -24.46 -1.27
CA VAL A 354 8.57 -24.36 -0.49
C VAL A 354 7.50 -25.32 -1.07
N GLU A 355 7.87 -26.49 -1.57
CA GLU A 355 6.93 -27.55 -2.01
C GLU A 355 6.11 -28.15 -0.87
#